data_AF-A0A9R1VYQ4-F1
#
_entry.id   AF-A0A9R1VYQ4-F1
#
_cell.length_a   1.000
_cell.length_b   1.000
_cell.length_c   1.000
_cell.angle_alpha   90.00
_cell.angle_beta   90.00
_cell.angle_gamma   90.00
#
_symmetry.space_group_name_H-M   'P 1'
#
loop_
_entity.id
_entity.type
_entity.pdbx_description
1 polymer ?
#
loop_
_entity_poly.entity_id
_entity_poly.type
_entity_poly.pdbx_seq_one_letter_code
_entity_poly.pdbx_strand_id
1 'polypeptide(L)'
;MFLPASRSNFHKSKVFGIGATFQETSNWASILGCEAGTLPFTYLGVPIGANMNLQSSQLGKLNHCHSGRLTLVKSVLGNLPTYYLSIFTTPTGVVDKTEKIRRKFLWGGNDEKKKIHWVSWDKVIASKEVGGLGVRSIRALNIRLIVNGGGD
;
A
#
# COMPACT_ATOMS: atom_id res chain seq x y z
N MET A 1 31.10 13.54 20.80
CA MET A 1 30.27 12.92 19.74
C MET A 1 29.48 14.04 19.08
N PHE A 2 30.03 14.62 18.01
CA PHE A 2 29.39 15.72 17.28
C PHE A 2 28.42 15.12 16.27
N LEU A 3 27.11 15.34 16.45
CA LEU A 3 26.15 15.03 15.39
C LEU A 3 26.48 15.92 14.18
N PRO A 4 26.60 15.35 12.96
CA PRO A 4 26.76 16.16 11.77
C PRO A 4 25.50 17.00 11.58
N ALA A 5 25.63 18.32 11.68
CA ALA A 5 24.60 19.25 11.26
C ALA A 5 24.45 19.11 9.73
N SER A 6 23.45 18.36 9.28
CA SER A 6 23.12 18.29 7.86
C SER A 6 22.74 19.69 7.39
N ARG A 7 23.59 20.30 6.55
CA ARG A 7 23.27 21.58 5.88
C ARG A 7 22.09 21.35 4.95
N SER A 8 20.90 21.78 5.36
CA SER A 8 19.74 21.86 4.48
C SER A 8 20.04 22.84 3.33
N ASN A 9 19.71 22.43 2.11
CA ASN A 9 19.86 23.29 0.93
C ASN A 9 18.65 24.21 0.84
N PHE A 10 18.72 25.37 1.49
CA PHE A 10 17.59 26.30 1.62
C PHE A 10 17.01 26.78 0.27
N HIS A 11 17.82 26.86 -0.80
CA HIS A 11 17.33 27.17 -2.16
C HIS A 11 16.40 26.08 -2.75
N LYS A 12 16.48 24.83 -2.27
CA LYS A 12 15.60 23.73 -2.71
C LYS A 12 14.43 23.51 -1.75
N SER A 13 14.42 24.20 -0.61
CA SER A 13 13.45 24.01 0.46
C SER A 13 12.40 25.12 0.41
N LYS A 14 11.12 24.73 0.43
CA LYS A 14 9.99 25.65 0.53
C LYS A 14 9.23 25.38 1.82
N VAL A 15 8.71 26.43 2.44
CA VAL A 15 7.93 26.35 3.69
C VAL A 15 6.45 26.47 3.35
N PHE A 16 5.62 25.55 3.85
CA PHE A 16 4.18 25.53 3.60
C PHE A 16 3.42 25.68 4.92
N GLY A 17 2.45 26.58 4.97
CA GLY A 17 1.56 26.75 6.12
C GLY A 17 0.34 25.83 6.02
N ILE A 18 0.15 24.92 6.98
CA ILE A 18 -1.07 24.12 7.10
C ILE A 18 -1.98 24.80 8.12
N GLY A 19 -3.07 25.43 7.65
CA GLY A 19 -4.01 26.15 8.53
C GLY A 19 -3.49 27.46 9.10
N ALA A 20 -2.32 27.93 8.63
CA ALA A 20 -1.72 29.22 9.00
C ALA A 20 -2.00 30.28 7.92
N THR A 21 -1.98 31.55 8.30
CA THR A 21 -2.12 32.65 7.35
C THR A 21 -0.87 32.79 6.47
N PHE A 22 -1.02 33.38 5.29
CA PHE A 22 0.10 33.64 4.37
C PHE A 22 1.19 34.50 5.03
N GLN A 23 0.79 35.38 5.95
CA GLN A 23 1.69 36.29 6.67
C GLN A 23 2.56 35.55 7.68
N GLU A 24 2.00 34.61 8.43
CA GLU A 24 2.77 33.75 9.34
C GLU A 24 3.75 32.87 8.56
N THR A 25 3.29 32.30 7.44
CA THR A 25 4.14 31.45 6.59
C THR A 25 5.31 32.23 5.99
N SER A 26 5.09 33.49 5.60
CA SER A 26 6.13 34.39 5.10
C SER A 26 7.14 34.79 6.19
N ASN A 27 6.67 35.04 7.42
CA ASN A 27 7.54 35.32 8.56
C ASN A 27 8.44 34.12 8.85
N TRP A 28 7.88 32.91 8.88
CA TRP A 28 8.65 31.68 9.07
C TRP A 28 9.62 31.40 7.92
N ALA A 29 9.21 31.66 6.68
CA ALA A 29 10.07 31.52 5.49
C ALA A 29 11.29 32.45 5.58
N SER A 30 11.09 33.70 6.03
CA SER A 30 12.14 34.69 6.22
C SER A 30 13.12 34.29 7.33
N ILE A 31 12.62 33.75 8.45
CA ILE A 31 13.45 33.25 9.56
C ILE A 31 14.28 32.03 9.11
N LEU A 32 13.70 31.15 8.31
CA LEU A 32 14.34 29.91 7.85
C LEU A 32 15.22 30.12 6.60
N GLY A 33 15.20 31.29 5.97
CA GLY A 33 15.92 31.55 4.72
C GLY A 33 15.40 30.74 3.52
N CYS A 34 14.13 30.32 3.56
CA CYS A 34 13.45 29.54 2.53
C CYS A 34 12.37 30.36 1.83
N GLU A 35 11.90 29.89 0.67
CA GLU A 35 10.74 30.50 -0.01
C GLU A 35 9.43 29.98 0.59
N ALA A 36 8.43 30.85 0.77
CA ALA A 36 7.08 30.45 1.17
C ALA A 36 6.36 29.79 -0.03
N GLY A 37 5.91 28.55 0.14
CA GLY A 37 5.14 27.80 -0.84
C GLY A 37 3.65 27.75 -0.50
N THR A 38 2.82 27.62 -1.53
CA THR A 38 1.35 27.57 -1.40
C THR A 38 0.84 26.14 -1.57
N LEU A 39 -0.13 25.74 -0.74
CA LEU A 39 -0.87 24.49 -0.90
C LEU A 39 -2.00 24.67 -1.92
N PRO A 40 -2.36 23.65 -2.72
CA PRO A 40 -1.76 22.32 -2.79
C PRO A 40 -0.53 22.25 -3.70
N PHE A 41 0.42 21.36 -3.39
CA PHE A 41 1.60 21.10 -4.25
C PHE A 41 1.80 19.61 -4.52
N THR A 42 2.47 19.25 -5.61
CA THR A 42 2.75 17.85 -5.98
C THR A 42 4.10 17.40 -5.43
N TYR A 43 4.08 16.40 -4.56
CA TYR A 43 5.29 15.71 -4.07
C TYR A 43 5.29 14.27 -4.58
N LEU A 44 6.30 13.89 -5.35
CA LEU A 44 6.43 12.55 -5.93
C LEU A 44 5.18 12.08 -6.71
N GLY A 45 4.50 13.02 -7.38
CA GLY A 45 3.26 12.74 -8.13
C GLY A 45 1.98 12.75 -7.28
N VAL A 46 2.06 13.00 -5.97
CA VAL A 46 0.92 13.06 -5.06
C VAL A 46 0.64 14.52 -4.66
N PRO A 47 -0.57 15.04 -4.88
CA PRO A 47 -0.94 16.39 -4.45
C PRO A 47 -1.16 16.40 -2.94
N ILE A 48 -0.30 17.11 -2.23
CA ILE A 48 -0.38 17.35 -0.79
C ILE A 48 -1.20 18.63 -0.57
N GLY A 49 -2.19 18.56 0.33
CA GLY A 49 -3.10 19.69 0.62
C GLY A 49 -4.32 19.80 -0.29
N ALA A 50 -4.43 18.96 -1.33
CA ALA A 50 -5.65 18.82 -2.12
C ALA A 50 -6.62 17.85 -1.43
N ASN A 51 -7.93 17.98 -1.70
CA ASN A 51 -8.92 17.02 -1.22
C ASN A 51 -8.58 15.60 -1.73
N MET A 52 -8.08 14.75 -0.82
CA MET A 52 -7.53 13.43 -1.13
C MET A 52 -8.58 12.45 -1.70
N ASN A 53 -9.87 12.79 -1.70
CA ASN A 53 -10.89 11.97 -2.37
C ASN A 53 -10.64 11.83 -3.88
N LEU A 54 -9.95 12.78 -4.54
CA LEU A 54 -9.77 12.75 -5.99
C LEU A 54 -8.71 11.73 -6.46
N GLN A 55 -7.77 11.36 -5.59
CA GLN A 55 -6.72 10.36 -5.88
C GLN A 55 -7.21 8.91 -5.75
N SER A 56 -8.38 8.69 -5.13
CA SER A 56 -9.04 7.38 -5.15
C SER A 56 -9.41 6.94 -6.57
N SER A 57 -9.49 7.86 -7.53
CA SER A 57 -9.90 7.57 -8.90
C SER A 57 -8.93 6.65 -9.65
N GLN A 58 -7.62 6.68 -9.37
CA GLN A 58 -6.66 5.79 -10.05
C GLN A 58 -6.67 4.38 -9.46
N LEU A 59 -6.73 4.24 -8.12
CA LEU A 59 -6.89 2.96 -7.44
C LEU A 59 -8.27 2.34 -7.72
N GLY A 60 -9.32 3.16 -7.75
CA GLY A 60 -10.69 2.76 -8.09
C GLY A 60 -10.82 2.23 -9.52
N LYS A 61 -10.08 2.79 -10.49
CA LYS A 61 -10.07 2.30 -11.88
C LYS A 61 -9.52 0.88 -12.00
N LEU A 62 -8.43 0.56 -11.29
CA LEU A 62 -7.85 -0.79 -11.26
C LEU A 62 -8.72 -1.80 -10.48
N ASN A 63 -9.57 -1.31 -9.57
CA ASN A 63 -10.57 -2.11 -8.87
C ASN A 63 -11.75 -2.52 -9.77
N HIS A 64 -11.92 -1.94 -10.96
CA HIS A 64 -13.05 -2.29 -11.83
C HIS A 64 -12.77 -3.52 -12.70
N CYS A 65 -11.54 -3.69 -13.20
CA CYS A 65 -11.18 -4.82 -14.05
C CYS A 65 -10.69 -6.05 -13.25
N HIS A 66 -11.03 -7.26 -13.70
CA HIS A 66 -10.65 -8.50 -13.02
C HIS A 66 -9.13 -8.70 -12.97
N SER A 67 -8.43 -8.29 -14.03
CA SER A 67 -6.96 -8.29 -14.12
C SER A 67 -6.32 -7.30 -13.15
N GLY A 68 -6.87 -6.09 -13.00
CA GLY A 68 -6.38 -5.08 -12.06
C GLY A 68 -6.52 -5.52 -10.61
N ARG A 69 -7.66 -6.14 -10.26
CA ARG A 69 -7.86 -6.77 -8.94
C ARG A 69 -6.87 -7.88 -8.67
N LEU A 70 -6.64 -8.76 -9.65
CA LEU A 70 -5.65 -9.84 -9.50
C LEU A 70 -4.26 -9.28 -9.22
N THR A 71 -3.84 -8.27 -9.98
CA THR A 71 -2.56 -7.58 -9.75
C THR A 71 -2.50 -6.98 -8.35
N LEU A 72 -3.57 -6.33 -7.90
CA LEU A 72 -3.63 -5.74 -6.56
C LEU A 72 -3.59 -6.80 -5.45
N VAL A 73 -4.27 -7.93 -5.62
CA VAL A 73 -4.19 -9.06 -4.68
C VAL A 73 -2.76 -9.58 -4.59
N LYS A 74 -2.04 -9.64 -5.71
CA LYS A 74 -0.65 -10.12 -5.75
C LYS A 74 0.32 -9.13 -5.12
N SER A 75 0.25 -7.85 -5.47
CA SER A 75 1.20 -6.84 -5.00
C SER A 75 0.91 -6.36 -3.58
N VAL A 76 -0.36 -6.10 -3.25
CA VAL A 76 -0.76 -5.51 -1.96
C VAL A 76 -1.05 -6.59 -0.94
N LEU A 77 -2.02 -7.48 -1.22
CA LEU A 77 -2.44 -8.51 -0.27
C LEU A 77 -1.48 -9.72 -0.19
N GLY A 78 -0.54 -9.83 -1.12
CA GLY A 78 0.58 -10.76 -1.03
C GLY A 78 1.67 -10.26 -0.07
N ASN A 79 2.01 -8.98 -0.13
CA ASN A 79 3.13 -8.41 0.63
C ASN A 79 2.73 -7.93 2.04
N LEU A 80 1.54 -7.33 2.20
CA LEU A 80 1.05 -6.83 3.50
C LEU A 80 1.15 -7.84 4.65
N PRO A 81 0.64 -9.09 4.50
CA PRO A 81 0.72 -10.06 5.59
C PRO A 81 2.14 -10.65 5.75
N THR A 82 3.05 -10.50 4.78
CA THR A 82 4.38 -11.12 4.82
C THR A 82 5.20 -10.66 6.01
N TYR A 83 5.11 -9.38 6.39
CA TYR A 83 5.79 -8.84 7.56
C TYR A 83 5.31 -9.52 8.85
N TYR A 84 3.99 -9.58 9.06
CA TYR A 84 3.41 -10.20 10.26
C TYR A 84 3.63 -11.72 10.31
N LEU A 85 3.57 -12.40 9.15
CA LEU A 85 3.85 -13.84 9.01
C LEU A 85 5.30 -14.19 9.36
N SER A 86 6.24 -13.25 9.18
CA SER A 86 7.66 -13.46 9.48
C SER A 86 7.97 -13.34 10.97
N ILE A 87 7.18 -12.57 11.73
CA ILE A 87 7.44 -12.27 13.14
C ILE A 87 6.61 -13.16 14.06
N PHE A 88 5.42 -13.56 13.62
CA PHE A 88 4.50 -14.36 14.42
C PHE A 88 4.07 -15.63 13.68
N THR A 89 4.11 -16.76 14.40
CA THR A 89 3.45 -17.99 13.96
C THR A 89 1.95 -17.71 13.79
N THR A 90 1.52 -17.54 12.54
CA THR A 90 0.15 -17.07 12.31
C THR A 90 -0.83 -18.23 12.54
N PRO A 91 -1.80 -18.09 13.46
CA PRO A 91 -2.79 -19.12 13.71
C PRO A 91 -3.65 -19.33 12.46
N THR A 92 -4.05 -20.59 12.22
CA THR A 92 -4.80 -21.02 11.04
C THR A 92 -6.06 -20.16 10.79
N GLY A 93 -6.75 -19.73 11.85
CA GLY A 93 -7.91 -18.86 11.73
C GLY A 93 -7.63 -17.48 11.10
N VAL A 94 -6.44 -16.91 11.29
CA VAL A 94 -6.06 -15.62 10.68
C VAL A 94 -5.67 -15.82 9.21
N VAL A 95 -4.99 -16.93 8.90
CA VAL A 95 -4.71 -17.34 7.51
C VAL A 95 -6.02 -17.47 6.74
N ASP A 96 -6.98 -18.20 7.27
CA ASP A 96 -8.25 -18.47 6.59
C ASP A 96 -9.10 -17.20 6.44
N LYS A 97 -9.10 -16.31 7.45
CA LYS A 97 -9.73 -14.99 7.34
C LYS A 97 -9.10 -14.15 6.23
N THR A 98 -7.78 -14.15 6.13
CA THR A 98 -7.07 -13.38 5.09
C THR A 98 -7.33 -13.95 3.70
N GLU A 99 -7.30 -15.28 3.54
CA GLU A 99 -7.68 -15.95 2.30
C GLU A 99 -9.13 -15.61 1.90
N LYS A 100 -10.05 -15.57 2.86
CA LYS A 100 -11.45 -15.18 2.61
C LYS A 100 -11.57 -13.74 2.13
N ILE A 101 -10.80 -12.82 2.70
CA ILE A 101 -10.75 -11.42 2.25
C ILE A 101 -10.21 -11.33 0.82
N ARG A 102 -9.11 -12.03 0.50
CA ARG A 102 -8.53 -12.06 -0.85
C ARG A 102 -9.50 -12.63 -1.88
N ARG A 103 -10.21 -13.71 -1.52
CA ARG A 103 -11.25 -14.31 -2.36
C ARG A 103 -12.42 -13.36 -2.58
N LYS A 104 -12.90 -12.72 -1.51
CA LYS A 104 -13.99 -11.75 -1.58
C LYS A 104 -13.58 -10.52 -2.39
N PHE A 105 -12.32 -10.07 -2.33
CA PHE A 105 -11.85 -8.94 -3.12
C PHE A 105 -11.71 -9.27 -4.60
N LEU A 106 -11.17 -10.46 -4.94
CA LEU A 106 -11.00 -10.87 -6.34
C LEU A 106 -12.34 -11.05 -7.06
N TRP A 107 -13.29 -11.73 -6.40
CA TRP A 107 -14.58 -12.10 -6.99
C TRP A 107 -15.72 -11.16 -6.62
N GLY A 108 -15.67 -10.51 -5.46
CA GLY A 108 -16.66 -9.52 -5.04
C GLY A 108 -16.39 -8.18 -5.70
N GLY A 109 -17.27 -7.77 -6.62
CA GLY A 109 -17.37 -6.38 -7.03
C GLY A 109 -18.12 -5.55 -6.01
N ASN A 110 -18.18 -4.24 -6.24
CA ASN A 110 -18.95 -3.26 -5.48
C ASN A 110 -20.48 -3.47 -5.53
N ASP A 111 -20.93 -4.64 -5.97
CA ASP A 111 -22.32 -4.95 -6.27
C ASP A 111 -22.77 -6.05 -5.30
N GLU A 112 -23.89 -5.83 -4.61
CA GLU A 112 -24.45 -6.73 -3.59
C GLU A 112 -24.82 -8.13 -4.13
N LYS A 113 -24.67 -8.36 -5.44
CA LYS A 113 -24.94 -9.63 -6.10
C LYS A 113 -23.75 -10.57 -6.00
N LYS A 114 -23.99 -11.79 -5.50
CA LYS A 114 -23.02 -12.91 -5.52
C LYS A 114 -22.54 -13.14 -6.97
N LYS A 115 -21.30 -12.74 -7.27
CA LYS A 115 -20.67 -13.03 -8.57
C LYS A 115 -20.23 -14.48 -8.64
N ILE A 116 -20.39 -15.09 -9.81
CA ILE A 116 -19.98 -16.46 -10.10
C ILE A 116 -18.46 -16.57 -9.98
N HIS A 117 -17.99 -17.57 -9.24
CA HIS A 117 -16.57 -17.92 -9.14
C HIS A 117 -16.16 -18.72 -10.39
N TRP A 118 -15.58 -18.06 -11.39
CA TRP A 118 -15.16 -18.69 -12.64
C TRP A 118 -13.98 -19.67 -12.48
N VAL A 119 -13.18 -19.50 -11.42
CA VAL A 119 -12.00 -20.31 -11.15
C VAL A 119 -11.97 -20.67 -9.66
N SER A 120 -11.70 -21.95 -9.36
CA SER A 120 -11.54 -22.41 -7.98
C SER A 120 -10.40 -21.65 -7.30
N TRP A 121 -10.54 -21.37 -6.00
CA TRP A 121 -9.50 -20.66 -5.25
C TRP A 121 -8.16 -21.41 -5.28
N ASP A 122 -8.21 -22.75 -5.29
CA ASP A 122 -7.03 -23.62 -5.40
C ASP A 122 -6.27 -23.41 -6.72
N LYS A 123 -6.97 -23.21 -7.85
CA LYS A 123 -6.32 -22.83 -9.12
C LYS A 123 -5.80 -21.40 -9.10
N VAL A 124 -6.40 -20.50 -8.32
CA VAL A 124 -5.92 -19.12 -8.20
C VAL A 124 -4.58 -19.07 -7.44
N ILE A 125 -4.46 -19.86 -6.36
CA ILE A 125 -3.25 -19.92 -5.53
C ILE A 125 -2.14 -20.81 -6.10
N ALA A 126 -2.47 -21.65 -7.09
CA ALA A 126 -1.50 -22.49 -7.76
C ALA A 126 -0.51 -21.66 -8.60
N SER A 127 0.73 -22.14 -8.71
CA SER A 127 1.77 -21.52 -9.53
C SER A 127 1.37 -21.48 -11.01
N LYS A 128 1.89 -20.49 -11.75
CA LYS A 128 1.64 -20.40 -13.20
C LYS A 128 2.14 -21.63 -13.97
N GLU A 129 3.20 -22.27 -13.48
CA GLU A 129 3.80 -23.48 -14.06
C GLU A 129 2.84 -24.68 -14.07
N VAL A 130 1.93 -24.76 -13.10
CA VAL A 130 0.90 -25.79 -13.01
C VAL A 130 -0.47 -25.32 -13.54
N GLY A 131 -0.47 -24.24 -14.33
CA GLY A 131 -1.69 -23.68 -14.93
C GLY A 131 -2.56 -22.82 -13.99
N GLY A 132 -2.00 -22.35 -12.87
CA GLY A 132 -2.69 -21.46 -11.93
C GLY A 132 -2.51 -19.96 -12.23
N LEU A 133 -3.20 -19.10 -11.46
CA LEU A 133 -3.06 -17.63 -11.60
C LEU A 133 -1.80 -17.07 -10.91
N GLY A 134 -1.09 -17.90 -10.15
CA GLY A 134 0.17 -17.57 -9.48
C GLY A 134 0.03 -16.62 -8.31
N VAL A 135 -1.12 -16.62 -7.61
CA VAL A 135 -1.26 -15.91 -6.31
C VAL A 135 -0.59 -16.76 -5.24
N ARG A 136 0.26 -16.20 -4.37
CA ARG A 136 0.92 -17.01 -3.33
C ARG A 136 -0.06 -17.39 -2.22
N SER A 137 -0.14 -18.68 -1.91
CA SER A 137 -0.85 -19.20 -0.74
C SER A 137 -0.23 -18.65 0.55
N ILE A 138 -1.05 -18.05 1.43
CA ILE A 138 -0.55 -17.55 2.73
C ILE A 138 -0.13 -18.72 3.61
N ARG A 139 -0.83 -19.85 3.54
CA ARG A 139 -0.50 -21.05 4.31
C ARG A 139 0.90 -21.56 3.95
N ALA A 140 1.20 -21.64 2.66
CA ALA A 140 2.53 -22.05 2.18
C ALA A 140 3.62 -21.04 2.56
N LEU A 141 3.30 -19.74 2.49
CA LEU A 141 4.19 -18.67 2.94
C LEU A 141 4.50 -18.75 4.44
N ASN A 142 3.49 -18.93 5.29
CA ASN A 142 3.64 -19.07 6.74
C ASN A 142 4.57 -20.23 7.09
N ILE A 143 4.30 -21.42 6.53
CA ILE A 143 5.13 -22.62 6.76
C ILE A 143 6.57 -22.36 6.35
N ARG A 144 6.80 -21.81 5.16
CA ARG A 144 8.14 -21.53 4.66
C ARG A 144 8.90 -20.51 5.52
N LEU A 145 8.22 -19.45 5.98
CA LEU A 145 8.85 -18.42 6.82
C LEU A 145 9.21 -18.96 8.20
N ILE A 146 8.34 -19.80 8.80
CA ILE A 146 8.62 -20.45 10.07
C ILE A 146 9.79 -21.43 9.96
N VAL A 147 9.83 -22.26 8.91
CA VAL A 147 10.90 -23.24 8.68
C VAL A 147 12.25 -22.55 8.44
N ASN A 148 12.28 -21.45 7.70
CA ASN A 148 13.52 -20.72 7.43
C ASN A 148 13.97 -19.78 8.56
N GLY A 149 13.09 -19.42 9.50
CA GLY A 149 13.41 -18.54 10.65
C GLY A 149 13.82 -19.28 11.92
N GLY A 150 13.85 -20.61 11.91
CA GLY A 150 14.23 -21.46 13.04
C GLY A 150 15.50 -22.28 12.80
N GLY A 151 16.34 -21.85 11.86
CA GLY A 151 17.56 -22.55 11.44
C GLY A 151 18.80 -21.67 11.53
N ASP A 152 19.05 -21.15 12.73
CA ASP A 152 20.31 -20.52 13.14
C ASP A 152 20.87 -21.29 14.35
#